data_AF-A0A7M1QWU7-F1
#
_entry.id   AF-A0A7M1QWU7-F1
#
_cell.length_a   1.000
_cell.length_b   1.000
_cell.length_c   1.000
_cell.angle_alpha   90.00
_cell.angle_beta   90.00
_cell.angle_gamma   90.00
#
_symmetry.space_group_name_H-M   'P 1'
#
loop_
_entity.id
_entity.type
_entity.pdbx_description
1 polymer ?
#
loop_
_entity_poly.entity_id
_entity_poly.type
_entity_poly.pdbx_seq_one_letter_code
_entity_poly.pdbx_strand_id
1 'polypeptide(L)'
;MTATSAPAHDAAPTTPVKYAPIRRGFFDYFVVFFVAFLLLSNISATKLVEVGPLTFDGGAVLFPLTYIIGDVLSEVYGFKAAKRAIFMGFVVSFMASLTFWLVITLPAHPDYTSQAAFEEVLGVVWRFVVASLAGYLAGQLLNAKVLTYIKDRWGEKHMWARLIGSTVVGEFADTLIFCVIAWVGVMSWGVIFNLTVVGFIYKVAVEVVFLPLTYLVINLIKKYEPNYGVVNS
;
A
#
# COMPACT_ATOMS: atom_id res chain seq x y z
N MET A 1 -52.79 -31.78 54.27
CA MET A 1 -52.41 -30.51 53.62
C MET A 1 -51.01 -30.70 53.04
N THR A 2 -50.94 -31.16 51.80
CA THR A 2 -49.71 -31.42 51.05
C THR A 2 -49.30 -30.14 50.33
N ALA A 3 -48.22 -29.50 50.80
CA ALA A 3 -47.58 -28.41 50.08
C ALA A 3 -46.67 -28.99 48.99
N THR A 4 -47.05 -28.78 47.74
CA THR A 4 -46.23 -29.13 46.56
C THR A 4 -45.12 -28.08 46.41
N SER A 5 -43.87 -28.47 46.67
CA SER A 5 -42.69 -27.67 46.33
C SER A 5 -42.43 -27.75 44.83
N ALA A 6 -42.42 -26.61 44.14
CA ALA A 6 -42.01 -26.51 42.73
C ALA A 6 -40.49 -26.81 42.59
N PRO A 7 -40.05 -27.43 41.48
CA PRO A 7 -38.63 -27.70 41.28
C PRO A 7 -37.88 -26.41 40.95
N ALA A 8 -36.71 -26.23 41.55
CA ALA A 8 -35.79 -25.16 41.22
C ALA A 8 -35.41 -25.25 39.74
N HIS A 9 -35.61 -24.17 39.01
CA HIS A 9 -35.13 -24.03 37.63
C HIS A 9 -33.59 -23.94 37.70
N ASP A 10 -32.90 -25.05 37.46
CA ASP A 10 -31.47 -25.07 37.23
C ASP A 10 -31.16 -24.18 36.01
N ALA A 11 -30.63 -22.99 36.28
CA ALA A 11 -30.10 -22.12 35.25
C ALA A 11 -28.87 -22.81 34.64
N ALA A 12 -29.00 -23.28 33.39
CA ALA A 12 -27.90 -23.88 32.66
C ALA A 12 -26.69 -22.92 32.61
N PRO A 13 -25.45 -23.42 32.80
CA PRO A 13 -24.27 -22.57 32.80
C PRO A 13 -24.05 -21.99 31.40
N THR A 14 -24.20 -20.68 31.24
CA THR A 14 -23.91 -19.98 29.99
C THR A 14 -22.40 -19.93 29.80
N THR A 15 -21.87 -20.74 28.89
CA THR A 15 -20.45 -20.71 28.52
C THR A 15 -20.06 -19.28 28.11
N PRO A 16 -19.05 -18.66 28.72
CA PRO A 16 -18.70 -17.27 28.44
C PRO A 16 -18.24 -17.13 26.98
N VAL A 17 -18.75 -16.10 26.31
CA VAL A 17 -18.40 -15.77 24.92
C VAL A 17 -16.92 -15.41 24.85
N LYS A 18 -16.19 -16.04 23.94
CA LYS A 18 -14.75 -15.81 23.72
C LYS A 18 -14.55 -14.87 22.54
N TYR A 19 -13.81 -13.79 22.76
CA TYR A 19 -13.38 -12.86 21.72
C TYR A 19 -11.86 -12.95 21.52
N ALA A 20 -11.40 -12.75 20.29
CA ALA A 20 -9.96 -12.63 20.01
C ALA A 20 -9.44 -11.29 20.53
N PRO A 21 -8.34 -11.25 21.29
CA PRO A 21 -7.77 -10.01 21.80
C PRO A 21 -7.10 -9.22 20.66
N ILE A 22 -7.36 -7.90 20.62
CA ILE A 22 -6.65 -6.98 19.72
C ILE A 22 -5.29 -6.67 20.33
N ARG A 23 -4.20 -6.85 19.57
CA ARG A 23 -2.87 -6.42 20.02
C ARG A 23 -2.83 -4.90 20.04
N ARG A 24 -2.41 -4.31 21.17
CA ARG A 24 -2.20 -2.86 21.28
C ARG A 24 -1.08 -2.44 20.31
N GLY A 25 -1.32 -1.41 19.49
CA GLY A 25 -0.34 -0.86 18.56
C GLY A 25 -0.98 -0.16 17.36
N PHE A 26 -0.15 0.48 16.55
CA PHE A 26 -0.61 1.24 15.37
C PHE A 26 -0.59 0.43 14.06
N PHE A 27 -0.10 -0.81 14.10
CA PHE A 27 0.12 -1.63 12.91
C PHE A 27 -1.11 -1.76 12.01
N ASP A 28 -2.25 -2.15 12.59
CA ASP A 28 -3.48 -2.38 11.81
C ASP A 28 -3.96 -1.08 11.12
N TYR A 29 -3.82 0.07 11.79
CA TYR A 29 -4.13 1.37 11.20
C TYR A 29 -3.22 1.68 10.01
N PHE A 30 -1.90 1.46 10.15
CA PHE A 30 -0.97 1.66 9.04
C PHE A 30 -1.27 0.77 7.85
N VAL A 31 -1.60 -0.51 8.09
CA VAL A 31 -2.00 -1.41 6.99
C VAL A 31 -3.27 -0.92 6.31
N VAL A 32 -4.29 -0.52 7.07
CA VAL A 32 -5.55 -0.02 6.51
C VAL A 32 -5.33 1.25 5.69
N PHE A 33 -4.63 2.25 6.24
CA PHE A 33 -4.36 3.50 5.54
C PHE A 33 -3.44 3.30 4.33
N PHE A 34 -2.45 2.43 4.43
CA PHE A 34 -1.59 2.07 3.29
C PHE A 34 -2.42 1.53 2.12
N VAL A 35 -3.27 0.53 2.37
CA VAL A 35 -4.08 -0.09 1.32
C VAL A 35 -5.14 0.89 0.79
N ALA A 36 -5.77 1.68 1.67
CA ALA A 36 -6.76 2.67 1.26
C ALA A 36 -6.14 3.79 0.41
N PHE A 37 -5.00 4.35 0.83
CA PHE A 37 -4.32 5.40 0.07
C PHE A 37 -3.77 4.88 -1.25
N LEU A 38 -3.28 3.64 -1.30
CA LEU A 38 -2.89 2.98 -2.54
C LEU A 38 -4.06 2.89 -3.52
N LEU A 39 -5.23 2.42 -3.08
CA LEU A 39 -6.43 2.36 -3.92
C LEU A 39 -6.89 3.75 -4.40
N LEU A 40 -6.96 4.72 -3.49
CA LEU A 40 -7.35 6.09 -3.82
C LEU A 40 -6.37 6.74 -4.80
N SER A 41 -5.06 6.48 -4.62
CA SER A 41 -4.02 6.94 -5.53
C SER A 41 -4.21 6.34 -6.92
N ASN A 42 -4.44 5.01 -7.03
CA ASN A 42 -4.66 4.33 -8.30
C ASN A 42 -5.87 4.89 -9.07
N ILE A 43 -6.99 5.16 -8.39
CA ILE A 43 -8.18 5.73 -9.04
C ILE A 43 -7.94 7.20 -9.42
N SER A 44 -7.27 7.96 -8.56
CA SER A 44 -6.99 9.38 -8.82
C SER A 44 -5.97 9.58 -9.94
N ALA A 45 -5.11 8.60 -10.20
CA ALA A 45 -4.11 8.63 -11.26
C ALA A 45 -4.72 8.70 -12.67
N THR A 46 -6.02 8.39 -12.83
CA THR A 46 -6.72 8.53 -14.11
C THR A 46 -6.96 9.98 -14.51
N LYS A 47 -6.88 10.91 -13.56
CA LYS A 47 -7.00 12.35 -13.80
C LYS A 47 -5.63 13.01 -13.76
N LEU A 48 -5.23 13.67 -14.84
CA LEU A 48 -4.07 14.56 -14.81
C LEU A 48 -4.42 15.91 -14.16
N VAL A 49 -3.45 16.47 -13.45
CA VAL A 49 -3.53 17.75 -12.74
C VAL A 49 -2.33 18.59 -13.14
N GLU A 50 -2.58 19.87 -13.42
CA GLU A 50 -1.55 20.84 -13.74
C GLU A 50 -1.25 21.71 -12.52
N VAL A 51 0.02 21.83 -12.17
CA VAL A 51 0.52 22.74 -11.14
C VAL A 51 1.61 23.61 -11.76
N GLY A 52 1.21 24.75 -12.32
CA GLY A 52 2.10 25.60 -13.09
C GLY A 52 2.55 24.89 -14.39
N PRO A 53 3.87 24.82 -14.69
CA PRO A 53 4.37 24.16 -15.90
C PRO A 53 4.49 22.64 -15.77
N LEU A 54 4.15 22.06 -14.61
CA LEU A 54 4.31 20.64 -14.33
C LEU A 54 2.96 19.94 -14.38
N THR A 55 2.91 18.82 -15.11
CA THR A 55 1.75 17.92 -15.16
C THR A 55 2.02 16.71 -14.27
N PHE A 56 1.08 16.41 -13.38
CA PHE A 56 1.11 15.26 -12.48
C PHE A 56 -0.14 14.42 -12.69
N ASP A 57 -0.07 13.11 -12.43
CA ASP A 57 -1.29 12.33 -12.22
C ASP A 57 -1.89 12.65 -10.84
N GLY A 58 -3.21 12.54 -10.69
CA GLY A 58 -3.90 12.83 -9.44
C GLY A 58 -3.52 11.87 -8.31
N GLY A 59 -2.96 10.70 -8.63
CA GLY A 59 -2.42 9.75 -7.67
C GLY A 59 -1.19 10.29 -6.93
N ALA A 60 -0.44 11.21 -7.54
CA ALA A 60 0.74 11.86 -6.95
C ALA A 60 0.44 12.60 -5.64
N VAL A 61 -0.82 12.97 -5.38
CA VAL A 61 -1.23 13.63 -4.12
C VAL A 61 -1.07 12.70 -2.91
N LEU A 62 -1.45 11.43 -3.04
CA LEU A 62 -1.41 10.43 -1.96
C LEU A 62 -0.14 9.58 -1.99
N PHE A 63 0.65 9.68 -3.05
CA PHE A 63 1.87 8.92 -3.23
C PHE A 63 2.88 9.13 -2.08
N PRO A 64 3.22 10.38 -1.67
CA PRO A 64 4.15 10.58 -0.55
C PRO A 64 3.65 9.99 0.77
N LEU A 65 2.35 10.08 1.04
CA LEU A 65 1.76 9.50 2.26
C LEU A 65 1.85 7.98 2.27
N THR A 66 1.61 7.35 1.12
CA THR A 66 1.71 5.89 0.99
C THR A 66 3.15 5.41 1.20
N TYR A 67 4.14 6.16 0.70
CA TYR A 67 5.56 5.87 0.91
C TYR A 67 5.99 6.00 2.36
N ILE A 68 5.63 7.12 3.01
CA ILE A 68 5.91 7.32 4.44
C ILE A 68 5.34 6.17 5.27
N ILE A 69 4.12 5.71 4.97
CA ILE A 69 3.52 4.57 5.68
C ILE A 69 4.29 3.27 5.37
N GLY A 70 4.68 3.03 4.11
CA GLY A 70 5.49 1.88 3.72
C GLY A 70 6.83 1.82 4.46
N ASP A 71 7.48 2.97 4.60
CA ASP A 71 8.73 3.12 5.36
C ASP A 71 8.52 2.91 6.85
N VAL A 72 7.44 3.44 7.44
CA VAL A 72 7.07 3.16 8.84
C VAL A 72 6.83 1.67 9.04
N LEU A 73 6.10 1.01 8.13
CA LEU A 73 5.83 -0.43 8.19
C LEU A 73 7.13 -1.24 8.19
N SER A 74 8.08 -0.87 7.33
CA SER A 74 9.36 -1.57 7.18
C SER A 74 10.35 -1.25 8.31
N GLU A 75 10.46 0.02 8.71
CA GLU A 75 11.40 0.50 9.72
C GLU A 75 10.94 0.17 11.14
N VAL A 76 9.64 0.25 11.45
CA VAL A 76 9.11 0.03 12.82
C VAL A 76 8.75 -1.44 13.05
N TYR A 77 8.05 -2.07 12.11
CA TYR A 77 7.51 -3.42 12.29
C TYR A 77 8.30 -4.52 11.56
N GLY A 78 9.27 -4.12 10.72
CA GLY A 78 10.19 -5.03 10.04
C GLY A 78 9.60 -5.72 8.81
N PHE A 79 10.45 -6.51 8.14
CA PHE A 79 10.16 -7.05 6.81
C PHE A 79 8.91 -7.94 6.76
N LYS A 80 8.69 -8.78 7.78
CA LYS A 80 7.53 -9.69 7.82
C LYS A 80 6.21 -8.93 7.85
N ALA A 81 6.15 -7.84 8.61
CA ALA A 81 4.98 -6.99 8.75
C ALA A 81 4.75 -6.16 7.48
N ALA A 82 5.80 -5.52 6.96
CA ALA A 82 5.75 -4.79 5.69
C ALA A 82 5.31 -5.69 4.53
N LYS A 83 5.89 -6.89 4.39
CA LYS A 83 5.49 -7.89 3.38
C LYS A 83 4.00 -8.22 3.45
N ARG A 84 3.44 -8.35 4.66
CA ARG A 84 2.01 -8.61 4.83
C ARG A 84 1.17 -7.43 4.31
N ALA A 85 1.55 -6.20 4.64
CA ALA A 85 0.86 -5.00 4.15
C ALA A 85 0.92 -4.88 2.62
N ILE A 86 2.10 -5.09 2.04
CA ILE A 86 2.33 -5.08 0.59
C ILE A 86 1.46 -6.14 -0.10
N PHE A 87 1.42 -7.36 0.43
CA PHE A 87 0.60 -8.41 -0.15
C PHE A 87 -0.90 -8.10 -0.05
N MET A 88 -1.36 -7.53 1.06
CA MET A 88 -2.75 -7.07 1.18
C MET A 88 -3.06 -5.96 0.15
N GLY A 89 -2.16 -5.00 -0.02
CA GLY A 89 -2.30 -3.94 -1.04
C GLY A 89 -2.37 -4.50 -2.46
N PHE A 90 -1.53 -5.48 -2.78
CA PHE A 90 -1.56 -6.20 -4.06
C PHE A 90 -2.90 -6.91 -4.28
N VAL A 91 -3.35 -7.71 -3.30
CA VAL A 91 -4.62 -8.48 -3.41
C VAL A 91 -5.80 -7.54 -3.59
N VAL A 92 -5.87 -6.48 -2.77
CA VAL A 92 -6.98 -5.53 -2.82
C VAL A 92 -6.96 -4.72 -4.13
N SER A 93 -5.79 -4.32 -4.63
CA SER A 93 -5.67 -3.63 -5.92
C SER A 93 -6.10 -4.52 -7.08
N PHE A 94 -5.68 -5.79 -7.07
CA PHE A 94 -6.14 -6.76 -8.07
C PHE A 94 -7.65 -7.00 -8.00
N MET A 95 -8.21 -7.15 -6.79
CA MET A 95 -9.65 -7.29 -6.60
C MET A 95 -10.40 -6.06 -7.10
N ALA A 96 -9.89 -4.85 -6.86
CA ALA A 96 -10.49 -3.62 -7.37
C ALA A 96 -10.52 -3.62 -8.91
N SER A 97 -9.39 -3.91 -9.56
CA SER A 97 -9.33 -3.99 -11.04
C SER A 97 -10.29 -5.06 -11.59
N LEU A 98 -10.35 -6.24 -10.97
CA LEU A 98 -11.28 -7.29 -11.37
C LEU A 98 -12.74 -6.88 -11.18
N THR A 99 -13.05 -6.22 -10.07
CA THR A 99 -14.41 -5.75 -9.76
C THR A 99 -14.84 -4.69 -10.75
N PHE A 100 -14.01 -3.67 -11.04
CA PHE A 100 -14.35 -2.64 -12.02
C PHE A 100 -14.55 -3.21 -13.41
N TRP A 101 -13.69 -4.15 -13.84
CA TRP A 101 -13.88 -4.85 -15.10
C TRP A 101 -15.20 -5.63 -15.18
N LEU A 102 -15.54 -6.38 -14.12
CA LEU A 102 -16.80 -7.12 -14.06
C LEU A 102 -18.01 -6.19 -14.09
N VAL A 103 -17.99 -5.11 -13.31
CA VAL A 103 -19.09 -4.15 -13.26
C VAL A 103 -19.28 -3.43 -14.59
N ILE A 104 -18.19 -3.05 -15.27
CA ILE A 104 -18.25 -2.44 -16.61
C ILE A 104 -18.85 -3.37 -17.66
N THR A 105 -18.51 -4.67 -17.61
CA THR A 105 -18.95 -5.64 -18.64
C THR A 105 -20.38 -6.12 -18.45
N LEU A 106 -20.97 -5.93 -17.27
CA LEU A 106 -22.38 -6.25 -17.03
C LEU A 106 -23.29 -5.24 -17.74
N PRO A 107 -24.48 -5.67 -18.22
CA PRO A 107 -25.42 -4.77 -18.88
C PRO A 107 -25.89 -3.69 -17.90
N ALA A 108 -25.70 -2.43 -18.29
CA ALA A 108 -26.20 -1.29 -17.55
C ALA A 108 -27.73 -1.34 -17.45
N HIS A 109 -28.27 -0.94 -16.30
CA HIS A 109 -29.71 -0.72 -16.16
C HIS A 109 -30.16 0.41 -17.11
N PRO A 110 -31.37 0.37 -17.70
CA PRO A 110 -31.84 1.43 -18.61
C PRO A 110 -31.77 2.86 -18.05
N ASP A 111 -31.93 3.02 -16.73
CA ASP A 111 -31.85 4.31 -16.04
C ASP A 111 -30.42 4.77 -15.72
N TYR A 112 -29.41 3.90 -15.93
CA TYR A 112 -28.02 4.24 -15.68
C TYR A 112 -27.41 4.96 -16.89
N THR A 113 -27.26 6.28 -16.78
CA THR A 113 -26.82 7.14 -17.89
C THR A 113 -25.31 7.39 -17.92
N SER A 114 -24.57 6.99 -16.88
CA SER A 114 -23.15 7.34 -16.70
C SER A 114 -22.17 6.24 -17.13
N GLN A 115 -22.60 5.27 -17.96
CA GLN A 115 -21.76 4.15 -18.40
C GLN A 115 -20.42 4.60 -19.01
N ALA A 116 -20.45 5.54 -19.96
CA ALA A 116 -19.24 6.03 -20.60
C ALA A 116 -18.25 6.66 -19.61
N ALA A 117 -18.75 7.48 -18.67
CA ALA A 117 -17.90 8.08 -17.64
C ALA A 117 -17.34 7.04 -16.66
N PHE A 118 -18.10 5.99 -16.34
CA PHE A 118 -17.64 4.89 -15.50
C PHE A 118 -16.53 4.09 -16.18
N GLU A 119 -16.67 3.82 -17.48
CA GLU A 119 -15.63 3.18 -18.30
C GLU A 119 -14.38 4.05 -18.46
N GLU A 120 -14.53 5.36 -18.60
CA GLU A 120 -13.39 6.27 -18.76
C GLU A 120 -12.56 6.38 -17.47
N VAL A 121 -13.21 6.42 -16.30
CA VAL A 121 -12.53 6.59 -15.00
C VAL A 121 -12.06 5.26 -14.42
N LEU A 122 -12.82 4.18 -14.57
CA LEU A 122 -12.53 2.88 -13.92
C LEU A 122 -12.20 1.77 -14.91
N GLY A 123 -12.16 2.08 -16.20
CA GLY A 123 -11.75 1.17 -17.26
C GLY A 123 -10.37 0.60 -16.99
N VAL A 124 -10.25 -0.72 -17.13
CA VAL A 124 -8.97 -1.41 -16.94
C VAL A 124 -8.34 -1.75 -18.26
N VAL A 125 -7.09 -1.33 -18.43
CA VAL A 125 -6.24 -1.88 -19.48
C VAL A 125 -5.38 -2.96 -18.82
N TRP A 126 -5.77 -4.23 -19.00
CA TRP A 126 -5.16 -5.38 -18.32
C TRP A 126 -3.64 -5.41 -18.40
N ARG A 127 -3.08 -4.95 -19.52
CA ARG A 127 -1.64 -4.79 -19.68
C ARG A 127 -1.02 -3.85 -18.64
N PHE A 128 -1.59 -2.67 -18.43
CA PHE A 128 -1.14 -1.72 -17.42
C PHE A 128 -1.45 -2.23 -16.01
N VAL A 129 -2.56 -2.93 -15.80
CA VAL A 129 -2.86 -3.58 -14.51
C VAL A 129 -1.76 -4.58 -14.14
N VAL A 130 -1.38 -5.47 -15.07
CA VAL A 130 -0.31 -6.45 -14.85
C VAL A 130 1.03 -5.75 -14.64
N ALA A 131 1.35 -4.73 -15.43
CA ALA A 131 2.56 -3.93 -15.27
C ALA A 131 2.64 -3.28 -13.88
N SER A 132 1.58 -2.61 -13.43
CA SER A 132 1.50 -1.94 -12.13
C SER A 132 1.58 -2.91 -10.98
N LEU A 133 0.83 -4.01 -11.02
CA LEU A 133 0.83 -5.00 -9.94
C LEU A 133 2.19 -5.72 -9.82
N ALA A 134 2.82 -6.05 -10.94
CA ALA A 134 4.15 -6.67 -10.96
C ALA A 134 5.24 -5.71 -10.48
N GLY A 135 5.22 -4.46 -10.98
CA GLY A 135 6.13 -3.39 -10.55
C GLY A 135 6.00 -3.14 -9.06
N TYR A 136 4.78 -2.88 -8.59
CA TYR A 136 4.47 -2.61 -7.19
C TYR A 136 4.96 -3.73 -6.28
N LEU A 137 4.62 -4.98 -6.61
CA LEU A 137 4.99 -6.12 -5.78
C LEU A 137 6.51 -6.29 -5.71
N ALA A 138 7.22 -6.22 -6.84
CA ALA A 138 8.66 -6.35 -6.86
C ALA A 138 9.36 -5.17 -6.16
N GLY A 139 8.96 -3.94 -6.49
CA GLY A 139 9.56 -2.71 -5.98
C GLY A 139 9.36 -2.54 -4.48
N GLN A 140 8.13 -2.71 -3.98
CA GLN A 140 7.84 -2.57 -2.55
C GLN A 140 8.48 -3.69 -1.72
N LEU A 141 8.54 -4.92 -2.23
CA LEU A 141 9.26 -6.00 -1.55
C LEU A 141 10.76 -5.75 -1.48
N LEU A 142 11.36 -5.26 -2.57
CA LEU A 142 12.78 -4.92 -2.60
C LEU A 142 13.09 -3.73 -1.70
N ASN A 143 12.26 -2.69 -1.71
CA ASN A 143 12.36 -1.55 -0.79
C ASN A 143 12.37 -2.06 0.66
N ALA A 144 11.31 -2.75 1.09
CA ALA A 144 11.19 -3.23 2.46
C ALA A 144 12.35 -4.16 2.85
N LYS A 145 12.80 -5.03 1.93
CA LYS A 145 13.93 -5.94 2.16
C LYS A 145 15.25 -5.19 2.31
N VAL A 146 15.53 -4.22 1.45
CA VAL A 146 16.78 -3.43 1.51
C VAL A 146 16.78 -2.54 2.76
N LEU A 147 15.66 -1.89 3.07
CA LEU A 147 15.53 -1.04 4.25
C LEU A 147 15.86 -1.81 5.53
N THR A 148 15.19 -2.95 5.70
CA THR A 148 15.37 -3.82 6.87
C THR A 148 16.77 -4.44 6.90
N TYR A 149 17.31 -4.86 5.76
CA TYR A 149 18.69 -5.36 5.67
C TYR A 149 19.73 -4.32 6.11
N ILE A 150 19.62 -3.06 5.66
CA ILE A 150 20.55 -2.00 6.08
C ILE A 150 20.37 -1.72 7.58
N LYS A 151 19.14 -1.75 8.09
CA LYS A 151 18.86 -1.59 9.53
C LYS A 151 19.51 -2.70 10.36
N ASP A 152 19.34 -3.95 9.96
CA ASP A 152 19.91 -5.10 10.67
C ASP A 152 21.45 -5.04 10.66
N ARG A 153 22.05 -4.52 9.59
CA ARG A 153 23.51 -4.46 9.44
C ARG A 153 24.16 -3.26 10.13
N TRP A 154 23.53 -2.08 10.10
CA TRP A 154 24.08 -0.81 10.57
C TRP A 154 23.39 -0.23 11.81
N GLY A 155 22.35 -0.90 12.30
CA GLY A 155 21.52 -0.42 13.40
C GLY A 155 20.77 0.86 13.06
N GLU A 156 20.38 1.61 14.09
CA GLU A 156 19.48 2.76 13.90
C GLU A 156 20.18 4.07 13.51
N LYS A 157 21.52 4.13 13.54
CA LYS A 157 22.29 5.38 13.45
C LYS A 157 22.10 6.19 12.17
N HIS A 158 21.86 5.56 11.01
CA HIS A 158 21.84 6.24 9.71
C HIS A 158 20.53 5.99 8.95
N MET A 159 19.42 6.58 9.42
CA MET A 159 18.09 6.35 8.85
C MET A 159 17.97 6.78 7.38
N TRP A 160 18.58 7.90 6.99
CA TRP A 160 18.55 8.42 5.62
C TRP A 160 19.15 7.42 4.63
N ALA A 161 20.24 6.75 5.02
CA ALA A 161 20.90 5.79 4.16
C ALA A 161 20.01 4.57 3.93
N ARG A 162 19.18 4.21 4.92
CA ARG A 162 18.19 3.12 4.80
C ARG A 162 17.05 3.54 3.89
N LEU A 163 16.43 4.68 4.16
CA LEU A 163 15.27 5.19 3.41
C LEU A 163 15.65 5.43 1.94
N ILE A 164 16.64 6.30 1.66
CA ILE A 164 17.07 6.60 0.29
C ILE A 164 17.61 5.35 -0.40
N GLY A 165 18.45 4.55 0.27
CA GLY A 165 19.03 3.34 -0.32
C GLY A 165 17.97 2.32 -0.71
N SER A 166 16.96 2.12 0.13
CA SER A 166 15.84 1.24 -0.15
C SER A 166 14.92 1.77 -1.26
N THR A 167 14.65 3.08 -1.29
CA THR A 167 13.85 3.72 -2.33
C THR A 167 14.53 3.63 -3.68
N VAL A 168 15.84 3.88 -3.76
CA VAL A 168 16.60 3.74 -5.01
C VAL A 168 16.46 2.32 -5.59
N VAL A 169 16.61 1.28 -4.76
CA VAL A 169 16.50 -0.11 -5.24
C VAL A 169 15.05 -0.47 -5.58
N GLY A 170 14.10 -0.10 -4.72
CA GLY A 170 12.68 -0.40 -4.90
C GLY A 170 12.09 0.30 -6.13
N GLU A 171 12.34 1.59 -6.28
CA GLU A 171 11.82 2.39 -7.40
C GLU A 171 12.42 2.01 -8.73
N PHE A 172 13.71 1.65 -8.74
CA PHE A 172 14.34 1.16 -9.95
C PHE A 172 13.65 -0.12 -10.43
N ALA A 173 13.40 -1.07 -9.52
CA ALA A 173 12.72 -2.31 -9.86
C ALA A 173 11.26 -2.08 -10.27
N ASP A 174 10.50 -1.26 -9.52
CA ASP A 174 9.12 -0.91 -9.84
C ASP A 174 9.02 -0.29 -11.24
N THR A 175 9.77 0.78 -11.47
CA THR A 175 9.69 1.58 -12.69
C THR A 175 10.17 0.77 -13.89
N LEU A 176 11.26 0.00 -13.75
CA LEU A 176 11.77 -0.85 -14.82
C LEU A 176 10.76 -1.93 -15.22
N ILE A 177 10.21 -2.67 -14.24
CA ILE A 177 9.24 -3.75 -14.50
C ILE A 177 7.98 -3.16 -15.12
N PHE A 178 7.48 -2.06 -14.56
CA PHE A 178 6.31 -1.37 -15.09
C PHE A 178 6.54 -0.93 -16.54
N CYS A 179 7.58 -0.13 -16.81
CA CYS A 179 7.83 0.43 -18.12
C CYS A 179 8.05 -0.66 -19.18
N VAL A 180 8.77 -1.74 -18.84
CA VAL A 180 8.99 -2.86 -19.75
C VAL A 180 7.66 -3.56 -20.06
N ILE A 181 6.90 -3.99 -19.05
CA ILE A 181 5.65 -4.74 -19.28
C ILE A 181 4.60 -3.85 -19.98
N ALA A 182 4.46 -2.60 -19.56
CA ALA A 182 3.48 -1.67 -20.10
C ALA A 182 3.72 -1.36 -21.58
N TRP A 183 4.98 -1.27 -22.03
CA TRP A 183 5.30 -0.69 -23.33
C TRP A 183 6.04 -1.60 -24.31
N VAL A 184 6.51 -2.79 -23.91
CA VAL A 184 7.20 -3.73 -24.80
C VAL A 184 6.39 -4.05 -26.07
N GLY A 185 6.99 -3.90 -27.25
CA GLY A 185 6.29 -4.15 -28.52
C GLY A 185 5.24 -3.11 -28.92
N VAL A 186 5.08 -2.01 -28.14
CA VAL A 186 4.26 -0.85 -28.51
C VAL A 186 5.14 0.39 -28.72
N MET A 187 6.07 0.64 -27.80
CA MET A 187 7.05 1.74 -27.90
C MET A 187 8.43 1.20 -28.29
N SER A 188 9.29 2.07 -28.81
CA SER A 188 10.70 1.72 -29.05
C SER A 188 11.46 1.56 -27.72
N TRP A 189 12.50 0.73 -27.71
CA TRP A 189 13.34 0.52 -26.51
C TRP A 189 13.98 1.82 -26.00
N GLY A 190 14.28 2.78 -26.89
CA GLY A 190 14.79 4.09 -26.50
C GLY A 190 13.77 4.92 -25.70
N VAL A 191 12.48 4.87 -26.09
CA VAL A 191 11.40 5.54 -25.36
C VAL A 191 11.16 4.85 -24.02
N ILE A 192 11.13 3.51 -23.98
CA ILE A 192 10.97 2.74 -22.73
C ILE A 192 12.10 3.08 -21.74
N PHE A 193 13.34 3.13 -22.22
CA PHE A 193 14.49 3.51 -21.42
C PHE A 193 14.36 4.94 -20.88
N ASN A 194 13.97 5.90 -21.73
CA ASN A 194 13.77 7.28 -21.33
C ASN A 194 12.68 7.41 -20.24
N LEU A 195 11.52 6.79 -20.45
CA LEU A 195 10.42 6.75 -19.47
C LEU A 195 10.89 6.16 -18.13
N THR A 196 11.66 5.07 -18.19
CA THR A 196 12.19 4.41 -17.00
C THR A 196 13.11 5.34 -16.21
N VAL A 197 14.06 6.00 -16.88
CA VAL A 197 15.04 6.89 -16.23
C VAL A 197 14.37 8.14 -15.68
N VAL A 198 13.50 8.79 -16.45
CA VAL A 198 12.81 10.01 -16.04
C VAL A 198 11.88 9.73 -14.86
N GLY A 199 11.07 8.68 -14.94
CA GLY A 199 10.17 8.27 -13.86
C GLY A 199 10.93 7.91 -12.59
N PHE A 200 12.02 7.15 -12.72
CA PHE A 200 12.88 6.78 -11.61
C PHE A 200 13.48 8.00 -10.89
N ILE A 201 14.08 8.94 -11.64
CA ILE A 201 14.68 10.15 -11.07
C ILE A 201 13.62 10.99 -10.35
N TYR A 202 12.44 11.16 -10.98
CA TYR A 202 11.34 11.91 -10.38
C TYR A 202 10.93 11.33 -9.03
N LYS A 203 10.67 10.02 -8.96
CA LYS A 203 10.23 9.36 -7.72
C LYS A 203 11.28 9.42 -6.62
N VAL A 204 12.55 9.19 -6.95
CA VAL A 204 13.66 9.31 -5.99
C VAL A 204 13.80 10.76 -5.50
N ALA A 205 13.65 11.75 -6.37
CA ALA A 205 13.71 13.16 -5.99
C ALA A 205 12.58 13.54 -5.02
N VAL A 206 11.35 13.07 -5.29
CA VAL A 206 10.21 13.26 -4.38
C VAL A 206 10.52 12.66 -3.00
N GLU A 207 11.02 11.43 -2.93
CA GLU A 207 11.38 10.82 -1.65
C GLU A 207 12.41 11.65 -0.87
N VAL A 208 13.46 12.14 -1.54
CA VAL A 208 14.49 12.98 -0.89
C VAL A 208 13.88 14.26 -0.32
N VAL A 209 12.92 14.87 -1.01
CA VAL A 209 12.20 16.06 -0.54
C VAL A 209 11.32 15.74 0.69
N PHE A 210 10.65 14.58 0.69
CA PHE A 210 9.78 14.16 1.78
C PHE A 210 10.51 13.52 2.97
N LEU A 211 11.79 13.20 2.82
CA LEU A 211 12.62 12.56 3.83
C LEU A 211 12.53 13.22 5.23
N PRO A 212 12.53 14.57 5.39
CA PRO A 212 12.39 15.20 6.71
C PRO A 212 11.05 14.87 7.39
N LEU A 213 9.98 14.75 6.61
CA LEU A 213 8.66 14.37 7.11
C LEU A 213 8.62 12.88 7.46
N THR A 214 9.17 12.02 6.59
CA THR A 214 9.31 10.57 6.86
C THR A 214 10.04 10.34 8.19
N TYR A 215 11.12 11.08 8.42
CA TYR A 215 11.88 11.08 9.66
C TYR A 215 11.05 11.41 10.90
N LEU A 216 10.28 12.49 10.81
CA LEU A 216 9.42 12.95 11.91
C LEU A 216 8.38 11.88 12.26
N VAL A 217 7.70 11.33 11.24
CA VAL A 217 6.67 10.31 11.45
C VAL A 217 7.27 9.05 12.06
N ILE A 218 8.36 8.51 11.49
CA ILE A 218 9.00 7.31 12.02
C ILE A 218 9.41 7.48 13.47
N ASN A 219 10.08 8.59 13.81
CA ASN A 219 10.55 8.82 15.17
C ASN A 219 9.40 8.97 16.17
N LEU A 220 8.28 9.61 15.78
CA LEU A 220 7.08 9.68 16.60
C LEU A 220 6.48 8.29 16.82
N ILE A 221 6.35 7.48 15.77
CA ILE A 221 5.77 6.15 15.89
C ILE A 221 6.65 5.23 16.74
N LYS A 222 7.98 5.25 16.56
CA LYS A 222 8.90 4.50 17.44
C LYS A 222 8.75 4.88 18.92
N LYS A 223 8.44 6.15 19.21
CA LYS A 223 8.24 6.64 20.58
C LYS A 223 6.91 6.19 21.20
N TYR A 224 5.84 6.14 20.41
CA TYR A 224 4.48 5.86 20.91
C TYR A 224 4.04 4.41 20.70
N GLU A 225 4.70 3.64 19.83
CA GLU A 225 4.38 2.24 19.60
C GLU A 225 4.77 1.41 20.83
N PRO A 226 3.79 0.82 21.56
CA PRO A 226 4.04 0.18 22.85
C PRO A 226 4.99 -1.02 22.77
N ASN A 227 5.10 -1.66 21.60
CA ASN A 227 5.90 -2.86 21.39
C ASN A 227 7.27 -2.56 20.77
N TYR A 228 7.60 -1.30 20.50
CA TYR A 228 8.87 -0.95 19.88
C TYR A 228 10.02 -1.07 20.89
N GLY A 229 11.08 -1.81 20.53
CA GLY A 229 12.24 -2.05 21.40
C GLY A 229 12.04 -3.11 22.49
N VAL A 230 10.88 -3.76 22.56
CA VAL A 230 10.66 -4.91 23.44
C VAL A 230 11.33 -6.13 22.80
N VAL A 231 12.54 -6.44 23.24
CA VAL A 231 13.19 -7.71 22.90
C VAL A 231 12.43 -8.80 23.63
N ASN A 232 11.57 -9.54 22.92
CA ASN A 232 11.00 -10.78 23.45
C ASN A 232 12.17 -11.70 23.77
N SER A 233 12.44 -11.86 25.07
CA SER A 233 13.42 -12.79 25.62
C SER A 233 12.92 -14.22 25.48
#